data_AF-A0A9X3UI15-F1
#
_entry.id   AF-A0A9X3UI15-F1
#
_cell.length_a   1.000
_cell.length_b   1.000
_cell.length_c   1.000
_cell.angle_alpha   90.00
_cell.angle_beta   90.00
_cell.angle_gamma   90.00
#
_symmetry.space_group_name_H-M   'P 1'
#
loop_
_entity.id
_entity.type
_entity.pdbx_description
1 polymer ?
#
loop_
_entity_poly.entity_id
_entity_poly.type
_entity_poly.pdbx_seq_one_letter_code
_entity_poly.pdbx_strand_id
1 'polypeptide(L)'
;METSDRLIERKEQVETSERIIDRVEIDEQKARIEETIEVVESTRKTVDVVEIDKRTGATVETVVEKAPVETRKKRVTIVVKDDRNDVVAGPMDQARRFAGPDGIDTGKLAGFGILAVQAGMPANERERLLTICEAFTSPTPDMTASADGAMTTIWPISSAAHAEELNKRPGMPDCAQAVERYGLADAKRAISDAERTGWILDNRGPYLLAWSPPEARGASNALVLLADLSGVATTEDARAVMHRWANDIETNSALWDGSEWDTALLRPIIESWREEFGTRTLMLLGPVGG
;
A
#
# COMPACT_ATOMS: atom_id res chain seq x y z
N MET A 1 -57.19 -46.96 6.77
CA MET A 1 -55.74 -47.04 7.04
C MET A 1 -55.07 -45.99 6.17
N GLU A 2 -54.90 -44.77 6.71
CA GLU A 2 -54.13 -43.73 6.02
C GLU A 2 -52.64 -43.97 6.28
N THR A 3 -51.91 -44.24 5.21
CA THR A 3 -50.44 -44.22 5.19
C THR A 3 -49.98 -42.77 5.34
N SER A 4 -49.36 -42.47 6.47
CA SER A 4 -48.84 -41.14 6.81
C SER A 4 -47.58 -40.83 6.01
N ASP A 5 -47.64 -39.80 5.16
CA ASP A 5 -46.50 -39.26 4.42
C ASP A 5 -45.45 -38.68 5.39
N ARG A 6 -44.32 -39.37 5.53
CA ARG A 6 -43.10 -38.82 6.13
C ARG A 6 -42.24 -38.23 5.01
N LEU A 7 -41.93 -36.95 5.13
CA LEU A 7 -40.98 -36.28 4.24
C LEU A 7 -39.60 -36.29 4.91
N ILE A 8 -38.63 -37.00 4.33
CA ILE A 8 -37.24 -37.03 4.82
C ILE A 8 -36.46 -36.00 3.99
N GLU A 9 -36.01 -34.93 4.63
CA GLU A 9 -35.11 -33.96 4.00
C GLU A 9 -33.69 -34.16 4.55
N ARG A 10 -32.75 -34.49 3.67
CA ARG A 10 -31.34 -34.70 4.04
C ARG A 10 -30.59 -33.38 3.84
N LYS A 11 -30.05 -32.81 4.91
CA LYS A 11 -29.17 -31.64 4.87
C LYS A 11 -27.83 -32.00 5.48
N GLU A 12 -26.78 -31.85 4.68
CA GLU A 12 -25.41 -32.04 5.11
C GLU A 12 -24.84 -30.69 5.53
N GLN A 13 -24.46 -30.56 6.80
CA GLN A 13 -23.83 -29.34 7.32
C GLN A 13 -22.45 -29.70 7.85
N VAL A 14 -21.43 -29.00 7.35
CA VAL A 14 -20.02 -29.20 7.73
C VAL A 14 -19.55 -27.96 8.50
N GLU A 15 -19.31 -28.11 9.79
CA GLU A 15 -18.60 -27.11 10.58
C GLU A 15 -17.13 -27.49 10.74
N THR A 16 -16.24 -26.55 10.46
CA THR A 16 -14.79 -26.67 10.67
C THR A 16 -14.39 -25.65 11.73
N SER A 17 -13.80 -26.10 12.83
CA SER A 17 -13.20 -25.24 13.85
C SER A 17 -11.69 -25.34 13.74
N GLU A 18 -10.99 -24.22 13.60
CA GLU A 18 -9.52 -24.17 13.62
C GLU A 18 -9.06 -23.44 14.87
N ARG A 19 -8.07 -24.00 15.57
CA ARG A 19 -7.41 -23.33 16.69
C ARG A 19 -5.91 -23.25 16.39
N ILE A 20 -5.45 -22.03 16.13
CA ILE A 20 -4.03 -21.73 15.91
C ILE A 20 -3.41 -21.48 17.29
N ILE A 21 -2.42 -22.29 17.67
CA ILE A 21 -1.60 -22.02 18.85
C ILE A 21 -0.28 -21.45 18.34
N ASP A 22 -0.10 -20.15 18.56
CA ASP A 22 1.08 -19.43 18.12
C ASP A 22 2.12 -19.44 19.23
N ARG A 23 3.32 -19.97 18.95
CA ARG A 23 4.44 -19.95 19.90
C ARG A 23 5.70 -19.50 19.18
N VAL A 24 6.12 -18.29 19.52
CA VAL A 24 7.34 -17.67 19.02
C VAL A 24 8.46 -17.91 20.03
N GLU A 25 9.53 -18.59 19.62
CA GLU A 25 10.78 -18.65 20.39
C GLU A 25 11.86 -17.84 19.67
N ILE A 26 12.49 -16.93 20.41
CA ILE A 26 13.52 -16.01 19.91
C ILE A 26 14.88 -16.52 20.40
N ASP A 27 15.73 -16.99 19.49
CA ASP A 27 17.13 -17.32 19.79
C ASP A 27 18.01 -16.09 19.53
N GLU A 28 18.19 -15.28 20.59
CA GLU A 28 18.95 -14.03 20.54
C GLU A 28 20.43 -14.22 20.13
N GLN A 29 21.00 -15.42 20.27
CA GLN A 29 22.40 -15.66 19.96
C GLN A 29 22.66 -15.95 18.47
N LYS A 30 21.61 -16.18 17.68
CA LYS A 30 21.73 -16.53 16.25
C LYS A 30 21.08 -15.53 15.29
N ALA A 31 20.55 -14.41 15.78
CA ALA A 31 19.77 -13.45 14.98
C ALA A 31 18.71 -14.16 14.10
N ARG A 32 18.06 -15.18 14.66
CA ARG A 32 17.11 -16.04 13.95
C ARG A 32 15.80 -16.12 14.74
N ILE A 33 14.71 -15.73 14.11
CA ILE A 33 13.36 -15.94 14.64
C ILE A 33 12.89 -17.30 14.11
N GLU A 34 12.63 -18.25 15.01
CA GLU A 34 12.00 -19.52 14.65
C GLU A 34 10.54 -19.49 15.09
N GLU A 35 9.64 -19.19 14.16
CA GLU A 35 8.21 -19.25 14.39
C GLU A 35 7.72 -20.69 14.23
N THR A 36 7.11 -21.26 15.27
CA THR A 36 6.55 -22.60 15.23
C THR A 36 5.03 -22.52 15.33
N ILE A 37 4.37 -22.62 14.17
CA ILE A 37 2.91 -22.68 14.09
C ILE A 37 2.47 -24.13 14.36
N GLU A 38 1.85 -24.40 15.50
CA GLU A 38 1.24 -25.71 15.77
C GLU A 38 -0.28 -25.61 15.52
N VAL A 39 -0.74 -26.13 14.38
CA VAL A 39 -2.17 -26.25 14.07
C VAL A 39 -2.70 -27.46 14.84
N VAL A 40 -3.55 -27.22 15.85
CA VAL A 40 -4.12 -28.29 16.68
C VAL A 40 -5.63 -28.35 16.49
N GLU A 41 -6.04 -29.48 15.92
CA GLU A 41 -7.39 -30.01 15.73
C GLU A 41 -8.31 -29.27 14.75
N SER A 42 -8.75 -30.00 13.72
CA SER A 42 -10.00 -29.73 13.01
C SER A 42 -10.96 -30.86 13.33
N THR A 43 -12.17 -30.52 13.79
CA THR A 43 -13.22 -31.52 14.03
C THR A 43 -14.25 -31.38 12.93
N ARG A 44 -14.48 -32.44 12.15
CA ARG A 44 -15.57 -32.48 11.16
C ARG A 44 -16.77 -33.16 11.82
N LYS A 45 -17.88 -32.45 11.96
CA LYS A 45 -19.15 -33.03 12.39
C LYS A 45 -20.04 -33.20 11.15
N THR A 46 -20.45 -34.42 10.84
CA THR A 46 -21.46 -34.67 9.80
C THR A 46 -22.75 -35.08 10.50
N VAL A 47 -23.82 -34.30 10.31
CA VAL A 47 -25.17 -34.64 10.80
C VAL A 47 -25.95 -35.14 9.61
N ASP A 48 -26.40 -36.40 9.64
CA ASP A 48 -26.86 -37.05 8.42
C ASP A 48 -28.39 -37.07 8.24
N VAL A 49 -29.21 -36.80 9.27
CA VAL A 49 -30.67 -36.73 9.11
C VAL A 49 -31.30 -35.81 10.15
N VAL A 50 -32.17 -34.91 9.71
CA VAL A 50 -33.12 -34.19 10.55
C VAL A 50 -34.53 -34.70 10.21
N GLU A 51 -35.12 -35.52 11.09
CA GLU A 51 -36.52 -35.94 10.93
C GLU A 51 -37.41 -34.90 11.63
N ILE A 52 -38.33 -34.27 10.89
CA ILE A 52 -39.25 -33.25 11.41
C ILE A 52 -40.65 -33.83 11.50
N ASP A 53 -41.20 -33.95 12.72
CA ASP A 53 -42.59 -34.33 12.91
C ASP A 53 -43.49 -33.11 12.65
N LYS A 54 -44.23 -33.14 11.54
CA LYS A 54 -45.08 -32.02 11.10
C LYS A 54 -46.29 -31.75 11.98
N ARG A 55 -46.69 -32.62 12.92
CA ARG A 55 -47.80 -32.33 13.87
C ARG A 55 -47.36 -31.56 15.09
N THR A 56 -46.10 -31.70 15.52
CA THR A 56 -45.59 -31.12 16.77
C THR A 56 -44.50 -30.06 16.55
N GLY A 57 -43.88 -30.03 15.36
CA GLY A 57 -42.78 -29.12 15.04
C GLY A 57 -41.46 -29.49 15.72
N ALA A 58 -41.38 -30.66 16.36
CA ALA A 58 -40.18 -31.12 17.05
C ALA A 58 -39.14 -31.68 16.07
N THR A 59 -37.89 -31.24 16.24
CA THR A 59 -36.73 -31.66 15.46
C THR A 59 -35.98 -32.76 16.21
N VAL A 60 -35.81 -33.94 15.64
CA VAL A 60 -34.95 -35.00 16.21
C VAL A 60 -33.65 -35.08 15.41
N GLU A 61 -32.56 -34.61 16.00
CA GLU A 61 -31.21 -34.74 15.44
C GLU A 61 -30.59 -36.06 15.86
N THR A 62 -30.20 -36.91 14.90
CA THR A 62 -29.43 -38.13 15.18
C THR A 62 -27.99 -37.94 14.73
N VAL A 63 -27.06 -37.88 15.68
CA VAL A 63 -25.62 -37.78 15.42
C VAL A 63 -25.07 -39.20 15.23
N VAL A 64 -24.70 -39.56 14.00
CA VAL A 64 -24.43 -40.97 13.65
C VAL A 64 -22.97 -41.39 13.91
N GLU A 65 -21.98 -40.51 13.84
CA GLU A 65 -20.60 -40.91 14.17
C GLU A 65 -19.67 -39.72 14.46
N LYS A 66 -18.78 -39.88 15.44
CA LYS A 66 -17.63 -39.00 15.66
C LYS A 66 -16.36 -39.80 15.35
N ALA A 67 -15.90 -39.77 14.12
CA ALA A 67 -14.59 -40.31 13.78
C ALA A 67 -13.51 -39.21 13.92
N PRO A 68 -12.38 -39.46 14.59
CA PRO A 68 -11.27 -38.52 14.63
C PRO A 68 -10.66 -38.39 13.23
N VAL A 69 -10.56 -37.16 12.71
CA VAL A 69 -9.91 -36.88 11.42
C VAL A 69 -8.40 -36.72 11.65
N GLU A 70 -7.64 -37.32 10.74
CA GLU A 70 -6.18 -37.41 10.73
C GLU A 70 -5.51 -36.04 11.01
N THR A 71 -4.75 -35.97 12.11
CA THR A 71 -4.07 -34.74 12.54
C THR A 71 -2.79 -34.55 11.71
N ARG A 72 -2.82 -33.65 10.72
CA ARG A 72 -1.59 -33.27 10.00
C ARG A 72 -0.86 -32.14 10.71
N LYS A 73 0.15 -32.49 11.50
CA LYS A 73 1.11 -31.51 12.02
C LYS A 73 2.02 -31.03 10.89
N LYS A 74 1.80 -29.81 10.40
CA LYS A 74 2.67 -29.19 9.40
C LYS A 74 3.63 -28.25 10.11
N ARG A 75 4.89 -28.67 10.25
CA ARG A 75 5.97 -27.80 10.74
C ARG A 75 6.42 -26.91 9.58
N VAL A 76 6.08 -25.62 9.64
CA VAL A 76 6.61 -24.64 8.71
C VAL A 76 7.72 -23.90 9.43
N THR A 77 8.95 -24.05 8.96
CA THR A 77 10.10 -23.29 9.48
C THR A 77 10.30 -22.10 8.56
N ILE A 78 9.84 -20.93 8.98
CA ILE A 78 10.14 -19.68 8.29
C ILE A 78 11.51 -19.22 8.77
N VAL A 79 12.51 -19.25 7.89
CA VAL A 79 13.83 -18.68 8.19
C VAL A 79 13.80 -17.24 7.71
N VAL A 80 13.48 -16.31 8.62
CA VAL A 80 13.71 -14.89 8.37
C VAL A 80 15.21 -14.68 8.53
N LYS A 81 15.93 -14.58 7.40
CA LYS A 81 17.31 -14.09 7.43
C LYS A 81 17.24 -12.60 7.71
N ASP A 82 17.91 -12.17 8.76
CA ASP A 82 18.12 -10.76 9.01
C ASP A 82 19.16 -10.22 8.02
N ASP A 83 18.71 -9.83 6.83
CA ASP A 83 19.54 -9.20 5.79
C ASP A 83 19.91 -7.74 6.14
N ARG A 84 19.65 -7.27 7.38
CA ARG A 84 19.99 -5.89 7.81
C ARG A 84 21.49 -5.58 7.82
N ASN A 85 22.38 -6.52 7.54
CA ASN A 85 23.83 -6.29 7.50
C ASN A 85 24.48 -6.29 6.10
N ASP A 86 23.79 -6.62 5.02
CA ASP A 86 24.39 -6.68 3.67
C ASP A 86 23.71 -5.79 2.61
N VAL A 87 22.69 -5.00 2.96
CA VAL A 87 22.27 -3.88 2.10
C VAL A 87 23.31 -2.78 2.25
N VAL A 88 24.33 -2.81 1.39
CA VAL A 88 25.13 -1.61 1.10
C VAL A 88 24.13 -0.56 0.66
N ALA A 89 23.80 0.37 1.56
CA ALA A 89 22.97 1.51 1.26
C ALA A 89 23.68 2.30 0.16
N GLY A 90 23.23 2.09 -1.09
CA GLY A 90 23.59 2.95 -2.19
C GLY A 90 23.15 4.39 -1.90
N PRO A 91 23.66 5.37 -2.66
CA PRO A 91 23.06 6.70 -2.66
C PRO A 91 21.56 6.57 -2.88
N MET A 92 20.78 7.43 -2.22
CA MET A 92 19.32 7.39 -2.30
C MET A 92 18.86 7.36 -3.77
N ASP A 93 17.84 6.55 -4.04
CA ASP A 93 17.27 6.31 -5.36
C ASP A 93 17.03 7.63 -6.11
N GLN A 94 17.51 7.74 -7.35
CA GLN A 94 17.36 8.98 -8.12
C GLN A 94 15.89 9.28 -8.46
N ALA A 95 15.02 8.28 -8.48
CA ALA A 95 13.59 8.51 -8.66
C ALA A 95 12.90 9.07 -7.42
N ARG A 96 13.51 8.96 -6.23
CA ARG A 96 12.94 9.49 -4.99
C ARG A 96 13.94 10.31 -4.22
N ARG A 97 13.68 11.61 -4.13
CA ARG A 97 14.61 12.52 -3.46
C ARG A 97 13.99 13.56 -2.56
N PHE A 98 14.78 14.01 -1.59
CA PHE A 98 14.48 15.25 -0.89
C PHE A 98 14.85 16.43 -1.78
N ALA A 99 14.00 17.45 -1.78
CA ALA A 99 14.27 18.67 -2.51
C ALA A 99 13.87 19.89 -1.68
N GLY A 100 14.75 20.88 -1.64
CA GLY A 100 14.43 22.18 -1.08
C GLY A 100 13.61 23.04 -2.05
N PRO A 101 13.21 24.26 -1.62
CA PRO A 101 12.66 25.25 -2.53
C PRO A 101 13.67 25.52 -3.65
N ASP A 102 13.20 25.55 -4.89
CA ASP A 102 14.02 25.75 -6.12
C ASP A 102 15.08 24.66 -6.37
N GLY A 103 15.09 23.57 -5.59
CA GLY A 103 16.07 22.50 -5.67
C GLY A 103 15.84 21.48 -6.78
N ILE A 104 14.92 21.75 -7.72
CA ILE A 104 14.55 20.83 -8.80
C ILE A 104 14.62 21.56 -10.13
N ASP A 105 15.57 21.16 -10.95
CA ASP A 105 15.60 21.50 -12.36
C ASP A 105 14.66 20.56 -13.11
N THR A 106 13.38 20.94 -13.18
CA THR A 106 12.35 20.12 -13.83
C THR A 106 12.58 19.98 -15.34
N GLY A 107 13.37 20.86 -15.96
CA GLY A 107 13.62 20.86 -17.41
C GLY A 107 14.45 19.68 -17.92
N LYS A 108 14.92 18.80 -17.02
CA LYS A 108 15.63 17.55 -17.34
C LYS A 108 14.84 16.29 -17.04
N LEU A 109 13.65 16.44 -16.45
CA LEU A 109 12.81 15.31 -16.04
C LEU A 109 11.75 15.05 -17.12
N ALA A 110 11.42 13.79 -17.34
CA ALA A 110 10.27 13.43 -18.19
C ALA A 110 8.96 13.35 -17.37
N GLY A 111 9.09 13.13 -16.06
CA GLY A 111 7.99 13.17 -15.11
C GLY A 111 8.40 13.78 -13.77
N PHE A 112 7.48 14.47 -13.11
CA PHE A 112 7.72 15.09 -11.81
C PHE A 112 6.58 14.74 -10.86
N GLY A 113 6.92 14.11 -9.73
CA GLY A 113 6.01 13.78 -8.62
C GLY A 113 6.36 14.56 -7.34
N ILE A 114 5.38 14.79 -6.47
CA ILE A 114 5.57 15.41 -5.15
C ILE A 114 4.62 14.78 -4.12
N LEU A 115 5.15 14.49 -2.93
CA LEU A 115 4.35 14.11 -1.78
C LEU A 115 3.89 15.38 -1.03
N ALA A 116 2.60 15.67 -1.08
CA ALA A 116 2.01 16.93 -0.62
C ALA A 116 0.98 16.74 0.51
N VAL A 117 1.11 17.49 1.60
CA VAL A 117 0.09 17.60 2.67
C VAL A 117 -0.63 18.95 2.60
N GLN A 118 -1.92 18.97 2.95
CA GLN A 118 -2.74 20.20 2.93
C GLN A 118 -2.46 21.17 4.08
N ALA A 119 -2.38 20.66 5.30
CA ALA A 119 -2.37 21.48 6.51
C ALA A 119 -1.15 21.19 7.39
N GLY A 120 -0.87 22.11 8.31
CA GLY A 120 0.17 21.92 9.32
C GLY A 120 -0.10 20.67 10.16
N MET A 121 0.97 20.01 10.61
CA MET A 121 0.91 18.70 11.27
C MET A 121 0.56 18.83 12.75
N PRO A 122 -0.68 18.52 13.22
CA PRO A 122 -0.88 18.15 14.61
C PRO A 122 -0.07 16.88 14.94
N ALA A 123 0.14 16.59 16.23
CA ALA A 123 1.05 15.52 16.66
C ALA A 123 0.75 14.14 16.05
N ASN A 124 -0.53 13.82 15.82
CA ASN A 124 -0.98 12.59 15.17
C ASN A 124 -0.70 12.56 13.64
N GLU A 125 -0.53 13.71 12.98
CA GLU A 125 -0.02 13.72 11.59
C GLU A 125 1.49 13.50 11.55
N ARG A 126 2.23 13.86 12.61
CA ARG A 126 3.68 13.65 12.65
C ARG A 126 4.03 12.17 12.56
N GLU A 127 3.44 11.34 13.42
CA GLU A 127 3.68 9.88 13.41
C GLU A 127 3.35 9.26 12.06
N ARG A 128 2.22 9.67 11.47
CA ARG A 128 1.82 9.20 10.16
C ARG A 128 2.79 9.61 9.05
N LEU A 129 3.30 10.84 9.08
CA LEU A 129 4.28 11.29 8.10
C LEU A 129 5.65 10.64 8.31
N LEU A 130 6.01 10.25 9.53
CA LEU A 130 7.19 9.41 9.76
C LEU A 130 7.02 8.07 9.06
N THR A 131 5.90 7.38 9.27
CA THR A 131 5.59 6.11 8.58
C THR A 131 5.65 6.25 7.06
N ILE A 132 5.08 7.32 6.51
CA ILE A 132 5.09 7.56 5.06
C ILE A 132 6.49 7.93 4.56
N CYS A 133 7.30 8.65 5.34
CA CYS A 133 8.69 8.94 5.00
C CYS A 133 9.55 7.66 4.97
N GLU A 134 9.37 6.78 5.94
CA GLU A 134 10.09 5.50 6.00
C GLU A 134 9.76 4.64 4.77
N ALA A 135 8.49 4.64 4.33
CA ALA A 135 8.09 3.97 3.10
C ALA A 135 8.58 4.70 1.82
N PHE A 136 8.61 6.04 1.82
CA PHE A 136 9.12 6.83 0.71
C PHE A 136 10.61 6.54 0.46
N THR A 137 11.38 6.44 1.54
CA THR A 137 12.83 6.24 1.50
C THR A 137 13.27 4.78 1.42
N SER A 138 12.33 3.83 1.50
CA SER A 138 12.67 2.42 1.41
C SER A 138 13.23 2.09 0.03
N PRO A 139 14.35 1.34 -0.07
CA PRO A 139 14.92 0.95 -1.35
C PRO A 139 13.92 0.20 -2.22
N THR A 140 13.85 0.57 -3.48
CA THR A 140 13.12 -0.12 -4.53
C THR A 140 14.12 -1.02 -5.27
N PRO A 141 13.85 -2.32 -5.44
CA PRO A 141 14.69 -3.15 -6.28
C PRO A 141 14.65 -2.62 -7.73
N ASP A 142 15.82 -2.57 -8.38
CA ASP A 142 16.01 -2.29 -9.82
C ASP A 142 15.95 -0.84 -10.34
N MET A 143 16.17 0.18 -9.52
CA MET A 143 16.26 1.57 -10.03
C MET A 143 17.70 1.94 -10.41
N THR A 144 18.13 1.52 -11.62
CA THR A 144 19.44 1.88 -12.20
C THR A 144 19.36 2.98 -13.27
N ALA A 145 18.20 3.60 -13.46
CA ALA A 145 18.00 4.64 -14.46
C ALA A 145 18.80 5.92 -14.13
N SER A 146 19.40 6.54 -15.15
CA SER A 146 20.02 7.86 -15.00
C SER A 146 18.95 8.93 -14.75
N ALA A 147 19.23 9.89 -13.87
CA ALA A 147 18.34 11.00 -13.53
C ALA A 147 17.81 11.81 -14.73
N ASP A 148 18.60 11.92 -15.80
CA ASP A 148 18.20 12.67 -16.99
C ASP A 148 17.13 11.88 -17.76
N GLY A 149 15.97 12.50 -17.95
CA GLY A 149 14.82 11.89 -18.61
C GLY A 149 14.05 10.90 -17.73
N ALA A 150 14.29 10.83 -16.42
CA ALA A 150 13.51 9.98 -15.53
C ALA A 150 12.25 10.70 -14.99
N MET A 151 11.33 9.91 -14.44
CA MET A 151 10.34 10.42 -13.50
C MET A 151 10.92 10.49 -12.10
N THR A 152 10.78 11.63 -11.43
CA THR A 152 11.27 11.83 -10.05
C THR A 152 10.15 12.28 -9.14
N THR A 153 9.92 11.55 -8.06
CA THR A 153 9.04 11.93 -6.95
C THR A 153 9.84 12.59 -5.84
N ILE A 154 9.35 13.73 -5.36
CA ILE A 154 10.03 14.48 -4.30
C ILE A 154 9.31 14.45 -2.97
N TRP A 155 10.13 14.40 -1.92
CA TRP A 155 9.74 14.81 -0.59
C TRP A 155 10.18 16.27 -0.39
N PRO A 156 9.24 17.22 -0.27
CA PRO A 156 9.60 18.62 -0.14
C PRO A 156 10.21 18.90 1.24
N ILE A 157 11.34 19.59 1.25
CA ILE A 157 12.05 20.08 2.43
C ILE A 157 12.05 21.60 2.37
N SER A 158 12.02 22.28 3.51
CA SER A 158 11.95 23.73 3.59
C SER A 158 13.27 24.45 3.22
N SER A 159 14.34 23.71 2.94
CA SER A 159 15.68 24.23 2.69
C SER A 159 16.48 23.32 1.76
N ALA A 160 17.08 23.90 0.71
CA ALA A 160 17.94 23.18 -0.23
C ALA A 160 19.16 22.54 0.44
N ALA A 161 19.81 23.26 1.37
CA ALA A 161 20.96 22.73 2.10
C ALA A 161 20.62 21.48 2.94
N HIS A 162 19.44 21.48 3.59
CA HIS A 162 18.99 20.32 4.37
C HIS A 162 18.56 19.16 3.48
N ALA A 163 17.92 19.45 2.34
CA ALA A 163 17.61 18.41 1.35
C ALA A 163 18.89 17.74 0.84
N GLU A 164 19.91 18.54 0.51
CA GLU A 164 21.20 18.03 0.07
C GLU A 164 21.89 17.19 1.15
N GLU A 165 21.82 17.62 2.41
CA GLU A 165 22.33 16.83 3.54
C GLU A 165 21.62 15.48 3.66
N LEU A 166 20.28 15.47 3.61
CA LEU A 166 19.48 14.24 3.69
C LEU A 166 19.79 13.29 2.53
N ASN A 167 19.96 13.82 1.30
CA ASN A 167 20.28 13.02 0.11
C ASN A 167 21.69 12.41 0.14
N LYS A 168 22.64 13.03 0.86
CA LYS A 168 24.05 12.58 0.93
C LYS A 168 24.33 11.58 2.05
N ARG A 169 23.40 11.40 3.00
CA ARG A 169 23.62 10.49 4.13
C ARG A 169 23.66 9.04 3.63
N PRO A 170 24.68 8.24 4.00
CA PRO A 170 24.69 6.81 3.74
C PRO A 170 23.62 6.14 4.61
N GLY A 171 22.82 5.24 4.04
CA GLY A 171 21.73 4.57 4.77
C GLY A 171 20.34 5.11 4.44
N MET A 172 19.35 4.68 5.23
CA MET A 172 18.02 5.28 5.17
C MET A 172 18.09 6.73 5.71
N PRO A 173 17.57 7.71 4.97
CA PRO A 173 17.48 9.09 5.40
C PRO A 173 16.78 9.27 6.75
N ASP A 174 17.18 10.31 7.47
CA ASP A 174 16.61 10.66 8.77
C ASP A 174 15.21 11.26 8.60
N CYS A 175 14.20 10.40 8.62
CA CYS A 175 12.81 10.78 8.46
C CYS A 175 12.30 11.73 9.54
N ALA A 176 12.89 11.70 10.75
CA ALA A 176 12.54 12.68 11.78
C ALA A 176 12.94 14.10 11.36
N GLN A 177 14.13 14.27 10.77
CA GLN A 177 14.56 15.55 10.21
C GLN A 177 13.74 15.94 8.97
N ALA A 178 13.43 14.99 8.08
CA ALA A 178 12.66 15.25 6.87
C ALA A 178 11.23 15.72 7.17
N VAL A 179 10.59 15.16 8.20
CA VAL A 179 9.27 15.58 8.68
C VAL A 179 9.34 16.93 9.41
N GLU A 180 10.33 17.13 10.29
CA GLU A 180 10.48 18.41 11.03
C GLU A 180 10.70 19.60 10.10
N ARG A 181 11.42 19.37 9.00
CA ARG A 181 11.79 20.39 8.01
C ARG A 181 10.94 20.28 6.75
N TYR A 182 9.74 19.74 6.85
CA TYR A 182 8.89 19.53 5.69
C TYR A 182 8.57 20.84 4.97
N GLY A 183 8.68 20.83 3.64
CA GLY A 183 8.44 21.97 2.76
C GLY A 183 6.96 22.25 2.54
N LEU A 184 6.24 22.65 3.59
CA LEU A 184 4.78 22.84 3.55
C LEU A 184 4.32 23.87 2.49
N ALA A 185 5.12 24.90 2.24
CA ALA A 185 4.81 25.90 1.23
C ALA A 185 4.73 25.30 -0.19
N ASP A 186 5.67 24.42 -0.53
CA ASP A 186 5.71 23.79 -1.86
C ASP A 186 4.67 22.67 -2.00
N ALA A 187 4.40 21.94 -0.91
CA ALA A 187 3.29 21.00 -0.84
C ALA A 187 1.93 21.67 -1.10
N LYS A 188 1.65 22.80 -0.43
CA LYS A 188 0.43 23.59 -0.65
C LYS A 188 0.34 24.14 -2.07
N ARG A 189 1.48 24.58 -2.63
CA ARG A 189 1.54 25.06 -4.01
C ARG A 189 1.21 23.94 -5.00
N ALA A 190 1.75 22.74 -4.79
CA ALA A 190 1.47 21.58 -5.62
C ALA A 190 -0.02 21.16 -5.58
N ILE A 191 -0.64 21.18 -4.40
CA ILE A 191 -2.08 20.95 -4.26
C ILE A 191 -2.85 22.02 -5.04
N SER A 192 -2.53 23.30 -4.83
CA SER A 192 -3.17 24.40 -5.57
C SER A 192 -2.98 24.30 -7.09
N ASP A 193 -1.80 23.88 -7.55
CA ASP A 193 -1.50 23.65 -8.97
C ASP A 193 -2.35 22.52 -9.54
N ALA A 194 -2.57 21.43 -8.78
CA ALA A 194 -3.46 20.34 -9.18
C ALA A 194 -4.92 20.78 -9.23
N GLU A 195 -5.38 21.57 -8.25
CA GLU A 195 -6.76 22.06 -8.17
C GLU A 195 -7.12 23.02 -9.32
N ARG A 196 -6.14 23.64 -9.99
CA ARG A 196 -6.39 24.46 -11.20
C ARG A 196 -6.99 23.68 -12.36
N THR A 197 -6.95 22.35 -12.32
CA THR A 197 -7.66 21.48 -13.28
C THR A 197 -9.18 21.43 -13.04
N GLY A 198 -9.68 22.08 -12.00
CA GLY A 198 -11.10 22.15 -11.65
C GLY A 198 -11.54 21.15 -10.58
N TRP A 199 -10.61 20.34 -10.07
CA TRP A 199 -10.85 19.43 -8.95
C TRP A 199 -10.55 20.11 -7.61
N ILE A 200 -11.27 19.72 -6.57
CA ILE A 200 -10.98 20.16 -5.19
C ILE A 200 -10.39 18.96 -4.46
N LEU A 201 -9.23 19.15 -3.84
CA LEU A 201 -8.59 18.13 -3.01
C LEU A 201 -8.91 18.46 -1.57
N ASP A 202 -9.92 17.79 -0.99
CA ASP A 202 -10.46 18.07 0.36
C ASP A 202 -10.28 16.92 1.37
N ASN A 203 -9.74 15.77 0.94
CA ASN A 203 -9.38 14.69 1.85
C ASN A 203 -8.17 15.05 2.71
N ARG A 204 -7.83 14.17 3.68
CA ARG A 204 -6.75 14.42 4.64
C ARG A 204 -5.35 14.49 4.00
N GLY A 205 -5.14 13.77 2.90
CA GLY A 205 -3.83 13.52 2.32
C GLY A 205 -2.95 12.65 3.25
N PRO A 206 -1.63 12.54 3.02
CA PRO A 206 -0.91 13.20 1.93
C PRO A 206 -1.33 12.70 0.57
N TYR A 207 -1.05 13.50 -0.45
CA TYR A 207 -1.24 13.16 -1.85
C TYR A 207 0.12 12.93 -2.49
N LEU A 208 0.24 11.90 -3.33
CA LEU A 208 1.26 11.88 -4.38
C LEU A 208 0.66 12.55 -5.61
N LEU A 209 1.21 13.67 -6.02
CA LEU A 209 0.77 14.41 -7.20
C LEU A 209 1.87 14.33 -8.25
N ALA A 210 1.55 14.01 -9.49
CA ALA A 210 2.52 13.93 -10.56
C ALA A 210 2.05 14.52 -11.89
N TRP A 211 3.00 15.09 -12.62
CA TRP A 211 2.84 15.70 -13.93
C TRP A 211 3.84 15.08 -14.90
N SER A 212 3.37 14.79 -16.10
CA SER A 212 4.21 14.52 -17.27
C SER A 212 3.61 15.30 -18.44
N PRO A 213 4.38 16.20 -19.08
CA PRO A 213 5.73 16.62 -18.72
C PRO A 213 5.70 17.55 -17.49
N PRO A 214 6.83 17.75 -16.78
CA PRO A 214 6.87 18.60 -15.59
C PRO A 214 6.37 20.04 -15.81
N GLU A 215 6.58 20.59 -17.02
CA GLU A 215 6.17 21.94 -17.40
C GLU A 215 4.64 22.13 -17.43
N ALA A 216 3.87 21.04 -17.47
CA ALA A 216 2.41 21.09 -17.38
C ALA A 216 1.94 21.52 -15.98
N ARG A 217 2.81 21.45 -14.96
CA ARG A 217 2.46 21.82 -13.59
C ARG A 217 1.86 23.23 -13.51
N GLY A 218 0.69 23.32 -12.89
CA GLY A 218 -0.01 24.58 -12.66
C GLY A 218 -0.79 25.11 -13.86
N ALA A 219 -0.75 24.44 -15.02
CA ALA A 219 -1.63 24.73 -16.14
C ALA A 219 -3.04 24.17 -15.88
N SER A 220 -4.09 24.92 -16.23
CA SER A 220 -5.49 24.53 -15.98
C SER A 220 -5.97 23.36 -16.83
N ASN A 221 -5.28 23.08 -17.94
CA ASN A 221 -5.56 21.96 -18.84
C ASN A 221 -4.60 20.78 -18.62
N ALA A 222 -3.78 20.80 -17.57
CA ALA A 222 -2.84 19.72 -17.28
C ALA A 222 -3.56 18.43 -16.88
N LEU A 223 -2.94 17.30 -17.21
CA LEU A 223 -3.26 16.02 -16.62
C LEU A 223 -2.41 15.81 -15.37
N VAL A 224 -3.06 15.53 -14.24
CA VAL A 224 -2.40 15.31 -12.95
C VAL A 224 -2.71 13.91 -12.47
N LEU A 225 -1.68 13.08 -12.36
CA LEU A 225 -1.81 11.80 -11.70
C LEU A 225 -1.80 12.03 -10.19
N LEU A 226 -2.82 11.55 -9.50
CA LEU A 226 -3.00 11.71 -8.07
C LEU A 226 -3.11 10.35 -7.41
N ALA A 227 -2.32 10.12 -6.36
CA ALA A 227 -2.60 9.06 -5.38
C ALA A 227 -2.97 9.64 -4.02
N ASP A 228 -4.14 9.27 -3.48
CA ASP A 228 -4.61 9.74 -2.18
C ASP A 228 -4.23 8.75 -1.09
N LEU A 229 -3.29 9.15 -0.23
CA LEU A 229 -2.80 8.32 0.87
C LEU A 229 -3.60 8.50 2.16
N SER A 230 -4.74 9.19 2.12
CA SER A 230 -5.64 9.39 3.28
C SER A 230 -6.00 8.09 4.00
N GLY A 231 -6.14 6.99 3.26
CA GLY A 231 -6.45 5.66 3.78
C GLY A 231 -5.25 4.88 4.33
N VAL A 232 -4.03 5.34 4.09
CA VAL A 232 -2.80 4.67 4.58
C VAL A 232 -2.69 4.89 6.09
N ALA A 233 -2.85 3.80 6.84
CA ALA A 233 -2.88 3.79 8.30
C ALA A 233 -1.69 3.06 8.93
N THR A 234 -1.13 2.07 8.23
CA THR A 234 -0.03 1.24 8.75
C THR A 234 1.26 1.43 7.94
N THR A 235 2.38 0.96 8.50
CA THR A 235 3.68 0.96 7.82
C THR A 235 3.67 0.01 6.63
N GLU A 236 3.00 -1.12 6.77
CA GLU A 236 2.82 -2.11 5.72
C GLU A 236 2.06 -1.53 4.53
N ASP A 237 0.94 -0.82 4.78
CA ASP A 237 0.18 -0.13 3.74
C ASP A 237 1.03 0.93 3.04
N ALA A 238 1.78 1.73 3.81
CA ALA A 238 2.62 2.79 3.26
C ALA A 238 3.69 2.20 2.34
N ARG A 239 4.35 1.12 2.77
CA ARG A 239 5.34 0.40 1.95
C ARG A 239 4.72 -0.21 0.70
N ALA A 240 3.56 -0.86 0.83
CA ALA A 240 2.87 -1.45 -0.30
C ALA A 240 2.54 -0.40 -1.37
N VAL A 241 1.95 0.73 -0.96
CA VAL A 241 1.62 1.83 -1.88
C VAL A 241 2.87 2.46 -2.51
N MET A 242 3.92 2.70 -1.72
CA MET A 242 5.16 3.28 -2.26
C MET A 242 5.86 2.30 -3.21
N HIS A 243 5.97 1.00 -2.89
CA HIS A 243 6.52 0.03 -3.83
C HIS A 243 5.70 -0.06 -5.11
N ARG A 244 4.37 -0.04 -4.99
CA ARG A 244 3.48 -0.02 -6.15
C ARG A 244 3.69 1.23 -7.01
N TRP A 245 3.81 2.40 -6.39
CA TRP A 245 4.09 3.66 -7.08
C TRP A 245 5.40 3.61 -7.86
N ALA A 246 6.47 3.06 -7.26
CA ALA A 246 7.74 2.89 -7.95
C ALA A 246 7.60 2.02 -9.20
N ASN A 247 7.04 0.83 -9.04
CA ASN A 247 6.96 -0.15 -10.10
C ASN A 247 6.04 0.31 -11.23
N ASP A 248 4.85 0.79 -10.89
CA ASP A 248 3.85 1.10 -11.91
C ASP A 248 4.08 2.45 -12.58
N ILE A 249 4.63 3.43 -11.85
CA ILE A 249 4.68 4.83 -12.28
C ILE A 249 6.13 5.30 -12.50
N GLU A 250 6.99 5.21 -11.49
CA GLU A 250 8.36 5.77 -11.58
C GLU A 250 9.25 5.00 -12.57
N THR A 251 9.13 3.66 -12.63
CA THR A 251 9.95 2.83 -13.53
C THR A 251 9.34 2.59 -14.91
N ASN A 252 8.06 2.93 -15.10
CA ASN A 252 7.34 2.66 -16.34
C ASN A 252 7.42 3.86 -17.29
N SER A 253 8.57 4.02 -17.94
CA SER A 253 8.85 5.16 -18.81
C SER A 253 7.84 5.31 -19.97
N ALA A 254 7.25 4.21 -20.44
CA ALA A 254 6.19 4.25 -21.45
C ALA A 254 4.97 5.10 -21.06
N LEU A 255 4.75 5.37 -19.76
CA LEU A 255 3.68 6.25 -19.31
C LEU A 255 3.97 7.74 -19.55
N TRP A 256 5.24 8.15 -19.53
CA TRP A 256 5.65 9.56 -19.43
C TRP A 256 6.80 9.97 -20.37
N ASP A 257 7.36 9.05 -21.16
CA ASP A 257 8.41 9.32 -22.18
C ASP A 257 7.89 10.19 -23.34
N GLY A 258 6.57 10.38 -23.43
CA GLY A 258 5.91 11.25 -24.40
C GLY A 258 5.86 12.73 -24.00
N SER A 259 5.03 13.49 -24.70
CA SER A 259 4.75 14.89 -24.36
C SER A 259 3.59 15.06 -23.37
N GLU A 260 3.02 13.96 -22.88
CA GLU A 260 1.93 13.87 -21.91
C GLU A 260 1.78 12.43 -21.39
N TRP A 261 0.98 12.23 -20.35
CA TRP A 261 0.62 10.91 -19.84
C TRP A 261 -0.05 10.02 -20.90
N ASP A 262 0.43 8.79 -21.08
CA ASP A 262 -0.27 7.77 -21.88
C ASP A 262 -1.51 7.26 -21.11
N THR A 263 -2.67 7.83 -21.42
CA THR A 263 -3.94 7.49 -20.77
C THR A 263 -4.45 6.07 -21.06
N ALA A 264 -4.01 5.45 -22.17
CA ALA A 264 -4.39 4.08 -22.51
C ALA A 264 -3.63 3.08 -21.62
N LEU A 265 -2.37 3.37 -21.32
CA LEU A 265 -1.55 2.57 -20.40
C LEU A 265 -1.88 2.86 -18.92
N LEU A 266 -2.20 4.11 -18.55
CA LEU A 266 -2.58 4.46 -17.18
C LEU A 266 -3.90 3.85 -16.73
N ARG A 267 -4.88 3.71 -17.63
CA ARG A 267 -6.22 3.21 -17.27
C ARG A 267 -6.21 1.85 -16.56
N PRO A 268 -5.59 0.79 -17.11
CA PRO A 268 -5.54 -0.50 -16.41
C PRO A 268 -4.76 -0.44 -15.09
N ILE A 269 -3.76 0.44 -14.97
CA ILE A 269 -3.02 0.66 -13.71
C ILE A 269 -3.97 1.26 -12.66
N ILE A 270 -4.71 2.32 -13.01
CA ILE A 270 -5.70 2.95 -12.12
C ILE A 270 -6.77 1.95 -11.68
N GLU A 271 -7.25 1.10 -12.58
CA GLU A 271 -8.22 0.05 -12.25
C GLU A 271 -7.65 -0.97 -11.25
N SER A 272 -6.41 -1.43 -11.46
CA SER A 272 -5.72 -2.34 -10.54
C SER A 272 -5.50 -1.70 -9.16
N TRP A 273 -5.10 -0.43 -9.11
CA TRP A 273 -4.93 0.29 -7.84
C TRP A 273 -6.22 0.42 -7.06
N ARG A 274 -7.34 0.63 -7.78
CA ARG A 274 -8.66 0.68 -7.17
C ARG A 274 -9.06 -0.65 -6.56
N GLU A 275 -8.73 -1.76 -7.20
CA GLU A 275 -9.04 -3.10 -6.69
C GLU A 275 -8.21 -3.45 -5.45
N GLU A 276 -6.93 -3.09 -5.46
CA GLU A 276 -5.99 -3.42 -4.39
C GLU A 276 -6.13 -2.50 -3.17
N PHE A 277 -6.26 -1.18 -3.39
CA PHE A 277 -6.18 -0.17 -2.33
C PHE A 277 -7.48 0.64 -2.13
N GLY A 278 -8.49 0.45 -2.99
CA GLY A 278 -9.79 1.14 -2.90
C GLY A 278 -9.99 2.31 -3.88
N THR A 279 -11.23 2.79 -3.96
CA THR A 279 -11.77 3.63 -5.05
C THR A 279 -11.20 5.04 -5.19
N ARG A 280 -10.26 5.46 -4.34
CA ARG A 280 -9.66 6.81 -4.38
C ARG A 280 -8.14 6.80 -4.33
N THR A 281 -7.51 5.63 -4.47
CA THR A 281 -6.06 5.53 -4.24
C THR A 281 -5.23 6.00 -5.42
N LEU A 282 -5.67 5.81 -6.67
CA LEU A 282 -5.01 6.39 -7.85
C LEU A 282 -6.05 6.94 -8.83
N MET A 283 -5.85 8.17 -9.32
CA MET A 283 -6.77 8.88 -10.21
C MET A 283 -5.99 9.74 -11.20
N LEU A 284 -6.51 9.90 -12.41
CA LEU A 284 -6.02 10.89 -13.37
C LEU A 284 -6.98 12.07 -13.38
N LEU A 285 -6.53 13.20 -12.85
CA LEU A 285 -7.27 14.46 -12.89
C LEU A 285 -6.98 15.16 -14.22
N GLY A 286 -8.02 15.74 -14.79
CA GLY A 286 -7.91 16.57 -15.99
C GLY A 286 -8.95 17.70 -15.94
N PRO A 287 -8.89 18.63 -16.90
CA PRO A 287 -9.83 19.74 -16.96
C PRO A 287 -11.28 19.26 -16.87
N VAL A 288 -12.00 19.73 -15.86
CA VAL A 288 -13.45 19.52 -15.75
C VAL A 288 -14.09 20.39 -16.84
N GLY A 289 -14.66 19.75 -17.88
CA GLY A 289 -15.21 20.44 -19.04
C GLY A 289 -16.17 21.58 -18.65
N GLY A 290 -15.94 22.75 -19.23
CA GLY A 290 -16.87 23.88 -19.21
C GLY A 290 -18.01 23.73 -20.20
#